data_AF-A0A8T5AXP9-F1
#
_entry.id   AF-A0A8T5AXP9-F1
#
_cell.length_a   1.000
_cell.length_b   1.000
_cell.length_c   1.000
_cell.angle_alpha   90.00
_cell.angle_beta   90.00
_cell.angle_gamma   90.00
#
_symmetry.space_group_name_H-M   'P 1'
#
loop_
_entity.id
_entity.type
_entity.pdbx_description
1 polymer ?
#
loop_
_entity_poly.entity_id
_entity_poly.type
_entity_poly.pdbx_seq_one_letter_code
_entity_poly.pdbx_strand_id
1 'polypeptide(L)'
;LPLVFDIILHVGTLAVTVFFFRAELKKILSDIIKSNFKSEGGTILLRIIVGSIPTAIIGIAITFFLEEIFRGVASLAVSFLISSFLIYISKLRTQVKDIVDYKSAVIIGLAQGFSIIPGLSRSGLTISVALILGIKREEAFKFSFLLSIPAISGALIVMVCSQFTVFSSVNLEWIDLLIGVFIAMCLGYISLRILRRILHKFHVFAFYSLFLGLLLIAASVLI
;
A
#
# COMPACT_ATOMS: atom_id res chain seq x y z
N LEU A 1 0.45 2.75 -22.37
CA LEU A 1 0.44 1.27 -22.40
C LEU A 1 0.85 0.65 -21.05
N PRO A 2 2.04 0.91 -20.47
CA PRO A 2 2.44 0.30 -19.19
C PRO A 2 1.53 0.69 -18.01
N LEU A 3 1.18 1.98 -17.92
CA LEU A 3 0.41 2.52 -16.80
C LEU A 3 -0.99 1.89 -16.67
N VAL A 4 -1.67 1.63 -17.79
CA VAL A 4 -3.02 1.03 -17.82
C VAL A 4 -2.95 -0.44 -17.41
N PHE A 5 -1.97 -1.18 -17.96
CA PHE A 5 -1.74 -2.58 -17.63
C PHE A 5 -1.44 -2.74 -16.13
N ASP A 6 -0.47 -2.00 -15.59
CA ASP A 6 -0.05 -2.06 -14.17
C ASP A 6 -1.23 -1.82 -13.21
N ILE A 7 -2.15 -0.94 -13.59
CA ILE A 7 -3.30 -0.59 -12.77
C ILE A 7 -4.38 -1.66 -12.82
N ILE A 8 -4.61 -2.27 -13.97
CA ILE A 8 -5.51 -3.42 -14.08
C ILE A 8 -4.98 -4.57 -13.20
N LEU A 9 -3.66 -4.79 -13.14
CA LEU A 9 -3.06 -5.77 -12.22
C LEU A 9 -3.36 -5.44 -10.74
N HIS A 10 -3.45 -4.16 -10.36
CA HIS A 10 -3.83 -3.77 -9.01
C HIS A 10 -5.23 -4.24 -8.61
N VAL A 11 -6.17 -4.39 -9.56
CA VAL A 11 -7.48 -4.99 -9.30
C VAL A 11 -7.34 -6.41 -8.74
N GLY A 12 -6.43 -7.21 -9.31
CA GLY A 12 -6.14 -8.56 -8.82
C GLY A 12 -5.62 -8.55 -7.39
N THR A 13 -4.65 -7.69 -7.07
CA THR A 13 -4.10 -7.58 -5.70
C THR A 13 -5.07 -6.95 -4.69
N LEU A 14 -5.98 -6.09 -5.13
CA LEU A 14 -7.07 -5.56 -4.32
C LEU A 14 -8.07 -6.65 -3.97
N ALA A 15 -8.45 -7.48 -4.95
CA ALA A 15 -9.31 -8.63 -4.73
C ALA A 15 -8.70 -9.61 -3.72
N VAL A 16 -7.39 -9.87 -3.81
CA VAL A 16 -6.64 -10.63 -2.79
C VAL A 16 -6.78 -10.02 -1.41
N THR A 17 -6.58 -8.71 -1.29
CA THR A 17 -6.64 -8.01 0.01
C THR A 17 -8.04 -8.09 0.61
N VAL A 18 -9.08 -7.84 -0.19
CA VAL A 18 -10.48 -7.97 0.21
C VAL A 18 -10.81 -9.41 0.63
N PHE A 19 -10.36 -10.39 -0.14
CA PHE A 19 -10.57 -11.80 0.18
C PHE A 19 -9.85 -12.20 1.48
N PHE A 20 -8.62 -11.75 1.67
CA PHE A 20 -7.81 -12.08 2.83
C PHE A 20 -8.39 -11.51 4.13
N PHE A 21 -8.88 -10.27 4.09
CA PHE A 21 -9.48 -9.56 5.23
C PHE A 21 -11.01 -9.61 5.24
N ARG A 22 -11.61 -10.62 4.59
CA ARG A 22 -13.07 -10.75 4.46
C ARG A 22 -13.79 -10.86 5.81
N ALA A 23 -13.14 -11.39 6.84
CA ALA A 23 -13.75 -11.51 8.17
C ALA A 23 -13.87 -10.14 8.85
N GLU A 24 -12.82 -9.35 8.77
CA GLU A 24 -12.73 -7.97 9.26
C GLU A 24 -13.70 -7.07 8.48
N LEU A 25 -13.74 -7.20 7.16
CA LEU A 25 -14.67 -6.45 6.31
C LEU A 25 -16.13 -6.81 6.59
N LYS A 26 -16.45 -8.08 6.87
CA LYS A 26 -17.80 -8.48 7.30
C LYS A 26 -18.20 -7.84 8.63
N LYS A 27 -17.28 -7.74 9.60
CA LYS A 27 -17.52 -7.01 10.87
C LYS A 27 -17.82 -5.53 10.60
N ILE A 28 -16.94 -4.87 9.82
CA ILE A 28 -17.12 -3.47 9.42
C ILE A 28 -18.48 -3.26 8.75
N LEU A 29 -18.83 -4.10 7.77
CA LEU A 29 -20.09 -3.99 7.04
C LEU A 29 -21.31 -4.22 7.94
N SER A 30 -21.25 -5.22 8.84
CA SER A 30 -22.33 -5.47 9.80
C SER A 30 -22.56 -4.27 10.72
N ASP A 31 -21.48 -3.63 11.16
CA ASP A 31 -21.56 -2.49 12.08
C ASP A 31 -22.03 -1.20 11.38
N ILE A 32 -21.71 -1.03 10.09
CA ILE A 32 -22.30 0.02 9.24
C ILE A 32 -23.83 -0.15 9.17
N ILE A 33 -24.31 -1.35 8.82
CA ILE A 33 -25.75 -1.63 8.69
C ILE A 33 -26.48 -1.39 10.01
N LYS A 34 -25.85 -1.73 11.15
CA LYS A 34 -26.39 -1.52 12.49
C LYS A 34 -26.18 -0.09 13.03
N SER A 35 -25.52 0.79 12.27
CA SER A 35 -25.08 2.12 12.73
C SER A 35 -24.31 2.10 14.06
N ASN A 36 -23.60 1.00 14.34
CA ASN A 36 -22.87 0.81 15.60
C ASN A 36 -21.41 1.24 15.47
N PHE A 37 -21.16 2.55 15.50
CA PHE A 37 -19.79 3.09 15.35
C PHE A 37 -18.92 2.98 16.61
N LYS A 38 -19.45 2.41 17.70
CA LYS A 38 -18.70 2.17 18.95
C LYS A 38 -18.12 0.76 19.06
N SER A 39 -18.52 -0.16 18.18
CA SER A 39 -17.99 -1.52 18.13
C SER A 39 -16.56 -1.58 17.56
N GLU A 40 -15.96 -2.78 17.60
CA GLU A 40 -14.67 -3.04 16.97
C GLU A 40 -14.67 -2.68 15.47
N GLY A 41 -15.67 -3.12 14.72
CA GLY A 41 -15.80 -2.86 13.28
C GLY A 41 -16.12 -1.40 12.96
N GLY A 42 -16.97 -0.76 13.76
CA GLY A 42 -17.28 0.67 13.61
C GLY A 42 -16.07 1.56 13.89
N THR A 43 -15.32 1.29 14.95
CA THR A 43 -14.16 2.11 15.33
C THR A 43 -12.99 1.94 14.35
N ILE A 44 -12.72 0.72 13.86
CA ILE A 44 -11.68 0.52 12.84
C ILE A 44 -12.04 1.21 11.52
N LEU A 45 -13.32 1.22 11.11
CA LEU A 45 -13.79 1.96 9.95
C LEU A 45 -13.51 3.46 10.08
N LEU A 46 -13.87 4.07 11.21
CA LEU A 46 -13.63 5.50 11.44
C LEU A 46 -12.13 5.84 11.36
N ARG A 47 -11.26 4.97 11.88
CA ARG A 47 -9.81 5.15 11.79
C ARG A 47 -9.30 5.00 10.36
N ILE A 48 -9.86 4.07 9.58
CA ILE A 48 -9.54 3.93 8.15
C ILE A 48 -9.95 5.20 7.40
N ILE A 49 -11.14 5.76 7.66
CA ILE A 49 -11.59 7.01 7.05
C ILE A 49 -10.63 8.14 7.41
N VAL A 50 -10.30 8.30 8.69
CA VAL A 50 -9.38 9.34 9.17
C VAL A 50 -7.98 9.21 8.54
N GLY A 51 -7.45 8.00 8.41
CA GLY A 51 -6.16 7.77 7.72
C GLY A 51 -6.24 7.95 6.20
N SER A 52 -7.42 7.75 5.60
CA SER A 52 -7.62 7.91 4.15
C SER A 52 -7.62 9.37 3.72
N ILE A 53 -8.03 10.30 4.61
CA ILE A 53 -8.02 11.74 4.33
C ILE A 53 -6.62 12.25 3.92
N PRO A 54 -5.56 12.13 4.73
CA PRO A 54 -4.22 12.56 4.33
C PRO A 54 -3.69 11.76 3.14
N THR A 55 -4.04 10.47 3.03
CA THR A 55 -3.67 9.66 1.87
C THR A 55 -4.22 10.26 0.57
N ALA A 56 -5.51 10.61 0.55
CA ALA A 56 -6.18 11.15 -0.62
C ALA A 56 -5.66 12.55 -0.97
N ILE A 57 -5.47 13.42 0.03
CA ILE A 57 -4.93 14.77 -0.17
C ILE A 57 -3.55 14.68 -0.82
N ILE A 58 -2.64 13.87 -0.26
CA ILE A 58 -1.30 13.71 -0.81
C ILE A 58 -1.35 13.04 -2.18
N GLY A 59 -2.13 11.96 -2.35
CA GLY A 59 -2.24 11.26 -3.63
C GLY A 59 -2.71 12.16 -4.77
N ILE A 60 -3.74 12.99 -4.51
CA ILE A 60 -4.27 13.96 -5.47
C ILE A 60 -3.27 15.08 -5.73
N ALA A 61 -2.69 15.67 -4.68
CA ALA A 61 -1.68 16.73 -4.85
C ALA A 61 -0.51 16.21 -5.70
N ILE A 62 0.02 15.04 -5.36
CA ILE A 62 1.15 14.44 -6.05
C ILE A 62 0.81 14.11 -7.52
N THR A 63 -0.44 13.75 -7.87
CA THR A 63 -0.80 13.59 -9.29
C THR A 63 -0.70 14.89 -10.13
N PHE A 64 -0.75 16.07 -9.50
CA PHE A 64 -0.51 17.34 -10.17
C PHE A 64 0.98 17.75 -10.20
N PHE A 65 1.79 17.24 -9.26
CA PHE A 65 3.20 17.62 -9.08
C PHE A 65 4.22 16.55 -9.49
N LEU A 66 3.80 15.32 -9.82
CA LEU A 66 4.69 14.25 -10.30
C LEU A 66 5.12 14.52 -11.76
N GLU A 67 5.94 15.55 -11.90
CA GLU A 67 6.86 15.74 -13.02
C GLU A 67 7.97 14.68 -12.99
N GLU A 68 8.76 14.62 -14.07
CA GLU A 68 9.76 13.59 -14.39
C GLU A 68 10.80 13.27 -13.30
N ILE A 69 10.92 14.13 -12.28
CA ILE A 69 11.88 14.06 -11.16
C ILE A 69 11.88 12.70 -10.46
N PHE A 70 10.72 12.04 -10.33
CA PHE A 70 10.61 10.78 -9.60
C PHE A 70 10.73 9.52 -10.46
N ARG A 71 10.88 9.65 -11.79
CA ARG A 71 10.91 8.51 -12.73
C ARG A 71 12.31 7.98 -13.03
N GLY A 72 13.35 8.68 -12.60
CA GLY A 72 14.74 8.25 -12.80
C GLY A 72 15.15 7.06 -11.92
N VAL A 73 16.11 6.27 -12.41
CA VAL A 73 16.69 5.12 -11.69
C VAL A 73 17.25 5.54 -10.32
N ALA A 74 17.86 6.74 -10.23
CA ALA A 74 18.35 7.30 -8.98
C ALA A 74 17.23 7.57 -7.95
N SER A 75 16.10 8.12 -8.37
CA SER A 75 14.93 8.33 -7.51
C SER A 75 14.42 7.00 -6.95
N LEU A 76 14.29 5.99 -7.83
CA LEU A 76 13.87 4.64 -7.44
C LEU A 76 14.83 4.05 -6.39
N ALA A 77 16.13 4.21 -6.59
CA ALA A 77 17.15 3.74 -5.67
C ALA A 77 17.04 4.41 -4.29
N VAL A 78 16.89 5.73 -4.25
CA VAL A 78 16.69 6.50 -3.00
C VAL A 78 15.42 6.02 -2.27
N SER A 79 14.32 5.79 -2.98
CA SER A 79 13.09 5.25 -2.38
C SER A 79 13.30 3.88 -1.75
N PHE A 80 14.05 2.97 -2.38
CA PHE A 80 14.39 1.68 -1.78
C PHE A 80 15.24 1.83 -0.50
N LEU A 81 16.19 2.78 -0.49
CA LEU A 81 17.00 3.09 0.69
C LEU A 81 16.15 3.68 1.83
N ILE A 82 15.22 4.59 1.54
CA ILE A 82 14.28 5.15 2.53
C ILE A 82 13.41 4.02 3.11
N SER A 83 12.87 3.14 2.25
CA SER A 83 12.08 1.99 2.70
C SER A 83 12.91 1.07 3.60
N SER A 84 14.16 0.78 3.21
CA SER A 84 15.08 -0.03 4.00
C SER A 84 15.31 0.56 5.39
N PHE A 85 15.65 1.85 5.44
CA PHE A 85 15.92 2.57 6.68
C PHE A 85 14.72 2.53 7.64
N LEU A 86 13.52 2.83 7.14
CA LEU A 86 12.30 2.83 7.96
C LEU A 86 11.93 1.44 8.47
N ILE A 87 12.05 0.42 7.61
CA ILE A 87 11.82 -0.98 8.02
C ILE A 87 12.81 -1.38 9.11
N TYR A 88 14.09 -1.02 8.98
CA TYR A 88 15.10 -1.36 9.97
C TYR A 88 14.85 -0.65 11.30
N ILE A 89 14.62 0.66 11.29
CA ILE A 89 14.35 1.45 12.50
C ILE A 89 13.10 0.94 13.24
N SER A 90 12.09 0.45 12.51
CA SER A 90 10.89 -0.12 13.11
C SER A 90 11.16 -1.31 14.04
N LYS A 91 12.27 -2.04 13.83
CA LYS A 91 12.74 -3.13 14.68
C LYS A 91 13.12 -2.66 16.08
N LEU A 92 13.66 -1.45 16.20
CA LEU A 92 14.24 -0.91 17.44
C LEU A 92 13.18 -0.43 18.43
N ARG A 93 11.91 -0.40 18.02
CA ARG A 93 10.81 0.13 18.83
C ARG A 93 10.09 -0.99 19.56
N THR A 94 9.77 -0.77 20.83
CA THR A 94 8.93 -1.68 21.60
C THR A 94 7.48 -1.48 21.17
N GLN A 95 6.80 -2.57 20.78
CA GLN A 95 5.41 -2.52 20.36
C GLN A 95 4.48 -2.92 21.51
N VAL A 96 3.77 -1.95 22.09
CA VAL A 96 2.87 -2.15 23.23
C VAL A 96 1.40 -1.81 22.95
N LYS A 97 1.11 -1.05 21.88
CA LYS A 97 -0.26 -0.65 21.54
C LYS A 97 -0.98 -1.73 20.74
N ASP A 98 -2.11 -2.21 21.26
CA ASP A 98 -2.98 -3.19 20.59
C ASP A 98 -3.85 -2.61 19.48
N ILE A 99 -4.06 -1.29 19.49
CA ILE A 99 -5.03 -0.62 18.63
C ILE A 99 -4.40 0.64 18.03
N VAL A 100 -4.70 0.90 16.77
CA VAL A 100 -4.37 2.18 16.11
C VAL A 100 -5.31 3.27 16.63
N ASP A 101 -4.79 4.25 17.37
CA ASP A 101 -5.55 5.44 17.75
C ASP A 101 -5.71 6.41 16.56
N TYR A 102 -6.59 7.40 16.66
CA TYR A 102 -6.84 8.35 15.55
C TYR A 102 -5.59 9.13 15.14
N LYS A 103 -4.74 9.50 16.11
CA LYS A 103 -3.46 10.18 15.83
C LYS A 103 -2.55 9.30 14.99
N SER A 104 -2.43 8.02 15.37
CA SER A 104 -1.64 7.04 14.63
C SER A 104 -2.23 6.77 13.25
N ALA A 105 -3.57 6.71 13.13
CA ALA A 105 -4.24 6.56 11.84
C ALA A 105 -3.90 7.70 10.86
N VAL A 106 -3.88 8.95 11.33
CA VAL A 106 -3.44 10.10 10.50
C VAL A 106 -1.99 9.96 10.08
N ILE A 107 -1.08 9.62 11.00
CA ILE A 107 0.36 9.49 10.70
C ILE A 107 0.62 8.34 9.71
N ILE A 108 -0.06 7.21 9.88
CA ILE A 108 0.01 6.08 8.94
C ILE A 108 -0.60 6.48 7.58
N GLY A 109 -1.67 7.27 7.59
CA GLY A 109 -2.27 7.84 6.37
C GLY A 109 -1.34 8.79 5.61
N LEU A 110 -0.59 9.64 6.29
CA LEU A 110 0.45 10.46 5.68
C LEU A 110 1.51 9.57 5.02
N ALA A 111 1.98 8.56 5.73
CA ALA A 111 2.93 7.58 5.20
C ALA A 111 2.39 6.86 3.95
N GLN A 112 1.10 6.48 3.96
CA GLN A 112 0.47 5.89 2.79
C GLN A 112 0.35 6.88 1.62
N GLY A 113 0.04 8.15 1.87
CA GLY A 113 0.04 9.19 0.84
C GLY A 113 1.39 9.29 0.13
N PHE A 114 2.49 9.34 0.88
CA PHE A 114 3.84 9.39 0.30
C PHE A 114 4.25 8.11 -0.43
N SER A 115 3.61 6.97 -0.14
CA SER A 115 3.93 5.71 -0.81
C SER A 115 3.60 5.66 -2.31
N ILE A 116 2.95 6.70 -2.85
CA ILE A 116 2.77 6.87 -4.30
C ILE A 116 4.09 7.11 -5.03
N ILE A 117 5.14 7.57 -4.33
CA ILE A 117 6.47 7.78 -4.92
C ILE A 117 7.02 6.43 -5.40
N PRO A 118 7.39 6.29 -6.69
CA PRO A 118 7.93 5.04 -7.23
C PRO A 118 9.11 4.51 -6.40
N GLY A 119 9.08 3.21 -6.13
CA GLY A 119 10.10 2.51 -5.32
C GLY A 119 9.86 2.52 -3.82
N LEU A 120 8.94 3.36 -3.31
CA LEU A 120 8.52 3.25 -1.92
C LEU A 120 7.55 2.06 -1.79
N SER A 121 7.90 1.11 -0.92
CA SER A 121 6.99 0.02 -0.60
C SER A 121 5.86 0.56 0.27
N ARG A 122 4.63 0.64 -0.25
CA ARG A 122 3.46 1.07 0.55
C ARG A 122 3.34 0.30 1.86
N SER A 123 3.20 -1.03 1.79
CA SER A 123 3.07 -1.87 2.99
C SER A 123 4.32 -1.78 3.86
N GLY A 124 5.51 -1.66 3.25
CA GLY A 124 6.76 -1.39 3.95
C GLY A 124 6.67 -0.13 4.80
N LEU A 125 6.25 0.98 4.21
CA LEU A 125 6.20 2.30 4.80
C LEU A 125 5.13 2.40 5.90
N THR A 126 3.90 2.00 5.61
CA THR A 126 2.77 2.07 6.57
C THR A 126 2.94 1.12 7.76
N ILE A 127 3.42 -0.12 7.53
CA ILE A 127 3.72 -1.06 8.63
C ILE A 127 4.89 -0.53 9.45
N SER A 128 5.96 -0.03 8.83
CA SER A 128 7.12 0.52 9.56
C SER A 128 6.71 1.70 10.42
N VAL A 129 5.94 2.65 9.89
CA VAL A 129 5.44 3.80 10.64
C VAL A 129 4.55 3.36 11.80
N ALA A 130 3.63 2.41 11.57
CA ALA A 130 2.80 1.87 12.65
C ALA A 130 3.63 1.22 13.77
N LEU A 131 4.64 0.42 13.41
CA LEU A 131 5.57 -0.20 14.35
C LEU A 131 6.39 0.85 15.11
N ILE A 132 6.82 1.93 14.44
CA ILE A 132 7.58 3.03 15.06
C ILE A 132 6.73 3.76 16.12
N LEU A 133 5.43 3.91 15.84
CA LEU A 133 4.42 4.45 16.77
C LEU A 133 4.08 3.48 17.93
N GLY A 134 4.70 2.29 17.96
CA GLY A 134 4.56 1.30 19.02
C GLY A 134 3.34 0.39 18.85
N ILE A 135 2.73 0.34 17.66
CA ILE A 135 1.60 -0.56 17.36
C ILE A 135 2.13 -1.99 17.18
N LYS A 136 1.43 -2.98 17.73
CA LYS A 136 1.78 -4.39 17.57
C LYS A 136 1.76 -4.82 16.11
N ARG A 137 2.67 -5.73 15.75
CA ARG A 137 2.89 -6.19 14.38
C ARG A 137 1.60 -6.60 13.67
N GLU A 138 0.78 -7.44 14.30
CA GLU A 138 -0.45 -7.94 13.70
C GLU A 138 -1.46 -6.81 13.44
N GLU A 139 -1.62 -5.88 14.39
CA GLU A 139 -2.49 -4.71 14.23
C GLU A 139 -1.94 -3.77 13.15
N ALA A 140 -0.64 -3.51 13.13
CA ALA A 140 0.02 -2.70 12.11
C ALA A 140 -0.19 -3.29 10.70
N PHE A 141 -0.02 -4.60 10.55
CA PHE A 141 -0.28 -5.32 9.30
C PHE A 141 -1.77 -5.20 8.91
N LYS A 142 -2.69 -5.54 9.82
CA LYS A 142 -4.13 -5.48 9.57
C LYS A 142 -4.58 -4.07 9.15
N PHE A 143 -4.23 -3.06 9.95
CA PHE A 143 -4.60 -1.68 9.68
C PHE A 143 -4.00 -1.17 8.37
N SER A 144 -2.72 -1.44 8.11
CA SER A 144 -2.07 -1.07 6.85
C SER A 144 -2.79 -1.63 5.62
N PHE A 145 -3.16 -2.91 5.63
CA PHE A 145 -3.81 -3.52 4.47
C PHE A 145 -5.26 -3.06 4.32
N LEU A 146 -6.01 -2.90 5.42
CA LEU A 146 -7.35 -2.33 5.37
C LEU A 146 -7.34 -0.88 4.88
N LEU A 147 -6.38 -0.07 5.30
CA LEU A 147 -6.20 1.31 4.83
C LEU A 147 -5.84 1.39 3.34
N SER A 148 -5.19 0.35 2.80
CA SER A 148 -4.85 0.30 1.37
C SER A 148 -6.07 0.09 0.47
N ILE A 149 -7.15 -0.52 0.98
CA ILE A 149 -8.37 -0.79 0.19
C ILE A 149 -8.98 0.51 -0.36
N PRO A 150 -9.37 1.52 0.44
CA PRO A 150 -9.92 2.76 -0.10
C PRO A 150 -8.90 3.53 -0.95
N ALA A 151 -7.60 3.44 -0.65
CA ALA A 151 -6.56 4.10 -1.43
C ALA A 151 -6.39 3.51 -2.84
N ILE A 152 -6.30 2.19 -2.96
CA ILE A 152 -6.21 1.50 -4.26
C ILE A 152 -7.50 1.73 -5.06
N SER A 153 -8.66 1.57 -4.41
CA SER A 153 -9.95 1.81 -5.06
C SER A 153 -10.07 3.25 -5.56
N GLY A 154 -9.66 4.23 -4.76
CA GLY A 154 -9.66 5.64 -5.16
C GLY A 154 -8.75 5.90 -6.35
N ALA A 155 -7.52 5.38 -6.33
CA ALA A 155 -6.58 5.49 -7.45
C ALA A 155 -7.13 4.85 -8.74
N LEU A 156 -7.77 3.67 -8.63
CA LEU A 156 -8.44 3.00 -9.75
C LEU A 156 -9.57 3.87 -10.33
N ILE A 157 -10.43 4.45 -9.48
CA ILE A 157 -11.54 5.32 -9.93
C ILE A 157 -11.00 6.56 -10.65
N VAL A 158 -10.03 7.27 -10.06
CA VAL A 158 -9.44 8.47 -10.66
C VAL A 158 -8.81 8.16 -12.03
N MET A 159 -8.10 7.03 -12.13
CA MET A 159 -7.51 6.56 -13.38
C MET A 159 -8.58 6.27 -14.45
N VAL A 160 -9.60 5.47 -14.11
CA VAL A 160 -10.66 5.10 -15.06
C VAL A 160 -11.41 6.33 -15.56
N CYS A 161 -11.70 7.28 -14.68
CA CYS A 161 -12.38 8.53 -15.05
C CYS A 161 -11.51 9.45 -15.92
N SER A 162 -10.20 9.54 -15.66
CA SER A 162 -9.29 10.45 -16.38
C SER A 162 -8.76 9.89 -17.71
N GLN A 163 -8.66 8.57 -17.85
CA GLN A 163 -8.05 7.91 -19.02
C GLN A 163 -9.01 7.00 -19.79
N PHE A 164 -10.32 7.19 -19.62
CA PHE A 164 -11.35 6.37 -20.29
C PHE A 164 -11.21 6.34 -21.81
N THR A 165 -10.87 7.46 -22.44
CA THR A 165 -10.66 7.55 -23.90
C THR A 165 -9.46 6.75 -24.39
N VAL A 166 -8.42 6.61 -23.58
CA VAL A 166 -7.24 5.79 -23.88
C VAL A 166 -7.61 4.31 -23.81
N PHE A 167 -8.42 3.90 -22.81
CA PHE A 167 -8.94 2.53 -22.70
C PHE A 167 -9.70 2.08 -23.95
N SER A 168 -10.46 2.97 -24.59
CA SER A 168 -11.20 2.66 -25.82
C SER A 168 -10.32 2.53 -27.07
N SER A 169 -9.10 3.08 -27.03
CA SER A 169 -8.18 3.14 -28.18
C SER A 169 -7.09 2.06 -28.18
N VAL A 170 -6.93 1.35 -27.07
CA VAL A 170 -5.88 0.35 -26.92
C VAL A 170 -6.40 -1.01 -27.41
N ASN A 171 -5.84 -1.50 -28.53
CA ASN A 171 -5.97 -2.89 -28.99
C ASN A 171 -5.19 -3.84 -28.07
N LEU A 172 -5.51 -3.86 -26.78
CA LEU A 172 -5.06 -4.93 -25.88
C LEU A 172 -6.04 -6.08 -26.05
N GLU A 173 -5.52 -7.28 -26.29
CA GLU A 173 -6.35 -8.47 -26.22
C GLU A 173 -6.84 -8.61 -24.76
N TRP A 174 -8.15 -8.62 -24.57
CA TRP A 174 -8.77 -8.79 -23.25
C TRP A 174 -8.26 -10.04 -22.51
N ILE A 175 -7.80 -11.04 -23.26
CA ILE A 175 -7.15 -12.25 -22.76
C ILE A 175 -5.86 -11.94 -22.00
N ASP A 176 -4.96 -11.11 -22.52
CA ASP A 176 -3.69 -10.77 -21.88
C ASP A 176 -3.92 -10.04 -20.55
N LEU A 177 -4.92 -9.15 -20.52
CA LEU A 177 -5.34 -8.44 -19.31
C LEU A 177 -5.85 -9.40 -18.25
N LEU A 178 -6.74 -10.34 -18.63
CA LEU A 178 -7.29 -11.32 -17.71
C LEU A 178 -6.20 -12.25 -17.16
N ILE A 179 -5.27 -12.70 -18.00
CA ILE A 179 -4.12 -13.52 -17.59
C ILE A 179 -3.25 -12.74 -16.59
N GLY A 180 -2.93 -11.48 -16.91
CA GLY A 180 -2.17 -10.60 -16.02
C GLY A 180 -2.83 -10.46 -14.64
N VAL A 181 -4.13 -10.13 -14.61
CA VAL A 181 -4.92 -10.00 -13.37
C VAL A 181 -4.89 -11.30 -12.57
N PHE A 182 -5.09 -12.44 -13.23
CA PHE A 182 -5.11 -13.74 -12.58
C PHE A 182 -3.74 -14.09 -11.97
N ILE A 183 -2.65 -13.84 -12.69
CA ILE A 183 -1.28 -14.04 -12.20
C ILE A 183 -1.01 -13.10 -11.01
N ALA A 184 -1.36 -11.81 -11.13
CA ALA A 184 -1.21 -10.82 -10.06
C ALA A 184 -2.02 -11.20 -8.82
N MET A 185 -3.22 -11.77 -8.99
CA MET A 185 -4.03 -12.30 -7.90
C MET A 185 -3.36 -13.51 -7.23
N CYS A 186 -2.88 -14.48 -8.00
CA CYS A 186 -2.21 -15.67 -7.46
C CYS A 186 -0.93 -15.31 -6.68
N LEU A 187 -0.04 -14.55 -7.32
CA LEU A 187 1.21 -14.10 -6.71
C LEU A 187 0.97 -13.13 -5.56
N GLY A 188 -0.01 -12.23 -5.68
CA GLY A 188 -0.41 -11.33 -4.61
C GLY A 188 -0.88 -12.08 -3.38
N TYR A 189 -1.66 -13.14 -3.54
CA TYR A 189 -2.12 -13.97 -2.43
C TYR A 189 -0.98 -14.72 -1.73
N ILE A 190 -0.07 -15.30 -2.51
CA ILE A 190 1.13 -15.96 -1.98
C ILE A 190 2.00 -14.95 -1.23
N SER A 191 2.28 -13.80 -1.83
CA SER A 191 3.09 -12.73 -1.24
C SER A 191 2.51 -12.23 0.07
N LEU A 192 1.20 -11.97 0.11
CA LEU A 192 0.51 -11.50 1.31
C LEU A 192 0.55 -12.57 2.42
N ARG A 193 0.37 -13.86 2.09
CA ARG A 193 0.53 -14.96 3.06
C ARG A 193 1.95 -15.07 3.59
N ILE A 194 2.95 -14.97 2.72
CA ILE A 194 4.37 -14.98 3.12
C ILE A 194 4.64 -13.82 4.07
N LEU A 195 4.25 -12.60 3.70
CA LEU A 195 4.43 -11.41 4.50
C LEU A 195 3.80 -11.56 5.90
N ARG A 196 2.56 -12.07 5.99
CA ARG A 196 1.93 -12.35 7.29
C ARG A 196 2.74 -13.34 8.12
N ARG A 197 3.26 -14.41 7.51
CA ARG A 197 4.03 -15.45 8.22
C ARG A 197 5.37 -14.92 8.72
N ILE A 198 6.06 -14.08 7.94
CA ILE A 198 7.38 -13.55 8.28
C ILE A 198 7.32 -12.18 8.95
N LEU A 199 6.14 -11.72 9.37
CA LEU A 199 5.95 -10.43 10.00
C LEU A 199 6.81 -10.23 11.27
N HIS A 200 7.06 -11.31 12.02
CA HIS A 200 7.99 -11.31 13.16
C HIS A 200 9.45 -11.00 12.74
N LYS A 201 9.82 -11.36 11.51
CA LYS A 201 11.09 -11.08 10.83
C LYS A 201 10.97 -9.94 9.81
N PHE A 202 10.00 -9.02 9.96
CA PHE A 202 9.77 -7.92 9.01
C PHE A 202 11.03 -7.10 8.70
N HIS A 203 11.93 -6.93 9.68
CA HIS A 203 13.21 -6.25 9.51
C HIS A 203 14.15 -6.90 8.46
N VAL A 204 13.95 -8.17 8.10
CA VAL A 204 14.71 -8.83 7.03
C VAL A 204 14.45 -8.17 5.67
N PHE A 205 13.24 -7.62 5.45
CA PHE A 205 12.93 -6.85 4.25
C PHE A 205 13.77 -5.57 4.12
N ALA A 206 14.29 -5.03 5.22
CA ALA A 206 15.20 -3.88 5.15
C ALA A 206 16.46 -4.23 4.33
N PHE A 207 17.04 -5.41 4.53
CA PHE A 207 18.23 -5.83 3.79
C PHE A 207 17.95 -6.08 2.32
N TYR A 208 16.77 -6.63 2.00
CA TYR A 208 16.32 -6.77 0.62
C TYR A 208 16.18 -5.40 -0.07
N SER A 209 15.50 -4.44 0.57
CA SER A 209 15.36 -3.08 0.03
C SER A 209 16.70 -2.34 -0.03
N LEU A 210 17.60 -2.55 0.93
CA LEU A 210 18.95 -1.98 0.91
C LEU A 210 19.74 -2.48 -0.31
N PHE A 211 19.73 -3.80 -0.51
CA PHE A 211 20.42 -4.43 -1.63
C PHE A 211 19.89 -3.91 -2.98
N LEU A 212 18.57 -3.84 -3.16
CA LEU A 212 17.98 -3.26 -4.38
C LEU A 212 18.35 -1.79 -4.57
N GLY A 213 18.31 -0.99 -3.50
CA GLY A 213 18.72 0.41 -3.57
C GLY A 213 20.18 0.57 -4.03
N LEU A 214 21.10 -0.20 -3.44
CA LEU A 214 22.51 -0.18 -3.83
C LEU A 214 22.74 -0.65 -5.27
N LEU A 215 22.03 -1.70 -5.68
CA LEU A 215 22.11 -2.22 -7.05
C LEU A 215 21.62 -1.18 -8.07
N LEU A 216 20.52 -0.48 -7.76
CA LEU A 216 20.00 0.58 -8.62
C LEU A 216 20.93 1.80 -8.66
N ILE A 217 21.59 2.16 -7.56
CA ILE A 217 22.65 3.19 -7.57
C ILE A 217 23.76 2.77 -8.53
N ALA A 218 24.27 1.54 -8.41
CA ALA A 218 25.33 1.04 -9.29
C ALA A 218 24.90 1.07 -10.77
N ALA A 219 23.67 0.63 -11.05
CA ALA A 219 23.10 0.68 -12.40
C ALA A 219 22.95 2.13 -12.91
N SER A 220 22.56 3.07 -12.05
CA SER A 220 22.38 4.48 -12.44
C SER A 220 23.68 5.21 -12.79
N VAL A 221 24.84 4.68 -12.37
CA VAL A 221 26.16 5.22 -12.74
C VAL A 221 26.64 4.65 -14.08
N LEU A 222 26.07 3.52 -14.53
CA LEU A 222 26.45 2.81 -15.76
C LEU A 222 25.60 3.20 -16.98
N ILE A 223 24.48 3.90 -16.78
CA ILE A 223 23.50 4.31 -17.80
C ILE A 223 23.51 5.83 -17.89
#